data_AF-A0A7J9I0L8-F1
#
_entry.id   AF-A0A7J9I0L8-F1
#
_cell.length_a   1.000
_cell.length_b   1.000
_cell.length_c   1.000
_cell.angle_alpha   90.00
_cell.angle_beta   90.00
_cell.angle_gamma   90.00
#
_symmetry.space_group_name_H-M   'P 1'
#
loop_
_entity.id
_entity.type
_entity.pdbx_description
1 polymer ?
#
loop_
_entity_poly.entity_id
_entity_poly.type
_entity_poly.pdbx_seq_one_letter_code
_entity_poly.pdbx_strand_id
1 'polypeptide(L)'
;MGYMAPECFSSGKVSKESDVYSFGIVALEIACGRQSIEPEYEESKTSLVAWVWDSYGNQRLLDVADQKVCMEFDYKQIECLLIVGLWCVHPDPSLRPSIRQAIQVLKFEAPLPELPSSRPRPTYDAPNTSEVRPSEPHVFHV
;
A
#
# COMPACT_ATOMS: atom_id res chain seq x y z
N MET A 1 6.59 -1.38 -11.67
CA MET A 1 6.01 -2.37 -10.75
C MET A 1 5.15 -1.65 -9.70
N GLY A 2 3.98 -1.11 -10.08
CA GLY A 2 3.15 -0.28 -9.20
C GLY A 2 1.99 -1.02 -8.54
N TYR A 3 1.51 -2.08 -9.20
CA TYR A 3 0.29 -2.81 -8.82
C TYR A 3 0.54 -4.12 -8.07
N MET A 4 1.77 -4.65 -8.10
CA MET A 4 2.08 -5.92 -7.46
C MET A 4 2.20 -5.77 -5.95
N ALA A 5 1.52 -6.66 -5.23
CA ALA A 5 1.66 -6.77 -3.79
C ALA A 5 3.10 -7.14 -3.41
N PRO A 6 3.63 -6.64 -2.29
CA PRO A 6 5.04 -6.78 -2.02
C PRO A 6 5.47 -8.24 -1.74
N GLU A 7 4.55 -9.09 -1.26
CA GLU A 7 4.79 -10.53 -1.08
C GLU A 7 4.94 -11.30 -2.40
N CYS A 8 4.38 -10.79 -3.50
CA CYS A 8 4.53 -11.40 -4.81
C CYS A 8 6.01 -11.38 -5.27
N PHE A 9 6.79 -10.37 -4.84
CA PHE A 9 8.22 -10.31 -5.15
C PHE A 9 9.03 -11.29 -4.31
N SER A 10 8.70 -11.45 -3.03
CA SER A 10 9.48 -12.29 -2.12
C SER A 10 9.16 -13.77 -2.26
N SER A 11 7.90 -14.13 -2.50
CA SER A 11 7.48 -15.54 -2.50
C SER A 11 6.91 -16.06 -3.82
N GLY A 12 6.68 -15.19 -4.82
CA GLY A 12 6.03 -15.58 -6.08
C GLY A 12 4.59 -16.11 -5.92
N LYS A 13 3.97 -15.87 -4.76
CA LYS A 13 2.63 -16.39 -4.44
C LYS A 13 1.59 -15.38 -4.88
N VAL A 14 0.66 -15.83 -5.73
CA VAL A 14 -0.55 -15.11 -6.09
C VAL A 14 -1.67 -15.57 -5.17
N SER A 15 -2.42 -14.62 -4.61
CA SER A 15 -3.53 -14.89 -3.71
C SER A 15 -4.66 -13.88 -3.90
N LYS A 16 -5.80 -14.11 -3.23
CA LYS A 16 -6.91 -13.14 -3.24
C LYS A 16 -6.46 -11.80 -2.67
N GLU A 17 -5.59 -11.83 -1.67
CA GLU A 17 -5.06 -10.65 -0.98
C GLU A 17 -4.12 -9.86 -1.90
N SER A 18 -3.36 -10.52 -2.78
CA SER A 18 -2.53 -9.81 -3.77
C SER A 18 -3.38 -9.13 -4.85
N ASP A 19 -4.51 -9.73 -5.23
CA ASP A 19 -5.48 -9.10 -6.13
C ASP A 19 -6.16 -7.90 -5.46
N VAL A 20 -6.50 -8.00 -4.17
CA VAL A 20 -7.02 -6.88 -3.37
C VAL A 20 -6.02 -5.73 -3.29
N TYR A 21 -4.72 -6.01 -3.13
CA TYR A 21 -3.70 -4.97 -3.18
C TYR A 21 -3.70 -4.25 -4.52
N SER A 22 -3.73 -5.00 -5.63
CA SER A 22 -3.78 -4.44 -6.98
C SER A 22 -5.02 -3.56 -7.19
N PHE A 23 -6.17 -4.01 -6.69
CA PHE A 23 -7.41 -3.22 -6.65
C PHE A 23 -7.24 -1.92 -5.86
N GLY A 24 -6.59 -1.99 -4.70
CA GLY A 24 -6.32 -0.80 -3.88
C GLY A 24 -5.47 0.24 -4.59
N ILE A 25 -4.46 -0.18 -5.34
CA ILE A 25 -3.65 0.74 -6.17
C ILE A 25 -4.53 1.43 -7.21
N VAL A 26 -5.35 0.67 -7.95
CA VAL A 26 -6.25 1.24 -8.97
C VAL A 26 -7.27 2.19 -8.35
N ALA A 27 -7.83 1.86 -7.17
CA ALA A 27 -8.74 2.75 -6.46
C ALA A 27 -8.08 4.09 -6.10
N LEU A 28 -6.82 4.07 -5.65
CA LEU A 28 -6.06 5.28 -5.37
C LEU A 28 -5.74 6.07 -6.65
N GLU A 29 -5.39 5.39 -7.76
CA GLU A 29 -5.15 6.06 -9.05
C GLU A 29 -6.40 6.77 -9.55
N ILE A 30 -7.57 6.12 -9.46
CA ILE A 30 -8.86 6.72 -9.83
C ILE A 30 -9.14 7.96 -8.97
N ALA A 31 -8.97 7.85 -7.65
CA ALA A 31 -9.24 8.96 -6.74
C ALA A 31 -8.29 10.13 -6.95
N CYS A 32 -7.00 9.87 -7.22
CA CYS A 32 -5.96 10.89 -7.31
C CYS A 32 -5.71 11.39 -8.74
N GLY A 33 -6.28 10.75 -9.77
CA GLY A 33 -6.03 11.08 -11.18
C GLY A 33 -4.57 10.91 -11.59
N ARG A 34 -3.79 10.17 -10.79
CA ARG A 34 -2.34 10.04 -10.88
C ARG A 34 -1.96 8.58 -11.04
N GLN A 35 -1.04 8.27 -11.96
CA GLN A 35 -0.56 6.90 -12.12
C GLN A 35 0.41 6.53 -10.99
N SER A 36 0.31 5.28 -10.52
CA SER A 36 1.19 4.69 -9.49
C SER A 36 2.64 4.52 -9.97
N ILE A 37 2.86 4.55 -11.29
CA ILE A 37 4.16 4.52 -11.95
C ILE A 37 4.22 5.70 -12.92
N GLU A 38 4.90 6.77 -12.54
CA GLU A 38 5.26 7.85 -13.45
C GLU A 38 6.78 7.80 -13.70
N PRO A 39 7.25 7.47 -14.91
CA PRO A 39 8.67 7.54 -15.25
C PRO A 39 9.17 8.99 -15.47
N GLU A 40 8.27 9.98 -15.60
CA GLU A 40 8.63 11.34 -16.05
C GLU A 40 8.42 12.46 -15.02
N TYR A 41 7.85 12.18 -13.84
CA TYR A 41 7.71 13.18 -12.77
C TYR A 41 8.83 13.04 -11.73
N GLU A 42 9.99 13.66 -12.01
CA GLU A 42 11.13 13.71 -11.09
C GLU A 42 10.85 14.44 -9.76
N GLU A 43 9.81 15.28 -9.68
CA GLU A 43 9.58 16.14 -8.50
C GLU A 43 8.95 15.42 -7.30
N SER A 44 8.44 14.20 -7.46
CA SER A 44 8.04 13.39 -6.30
C SER A 44 8.42 11.92 -6.50
N LYS A 45 9.66 11.59 -6.12
CA LYS A 45 10.16 10.20 -5.98
C LYS A 45 9.37 9.36 -4.95
N THR A 46 8.27 9.88 -4.42
CA THR A 46 7.42 9.26 -3.42
C THR A 46 6.32 8.46 -4.11
N SER A 47 6.30 7.15 -3.89
CA SER A 47 5.23 6.24 -4.34
C SER A 47 3.84 6.82 -4.03
N LEU A 48 2.88 6.66 -4.96
CA LEU A 48 1.47 7.05 -4.78
C LEU A 48 0.93 6.66 -3.40
N VAL A 49 1.16 5.41 -2.99
CA VAL A 49 0.74 4.90 -1.67
C VAL A 49 1.37 5.69 -0.52
N ALA A 50 2.66 6.03 -0.61
CA ALA A 50 3.33 6.79 0.46
C ALA A 50 2.79 8.21 0.56
N TRP A 51 2.52 8.85 -0.58
CA TRP A 51 1.96 10.20 -0.62
C TRP A 51 0.54 10.26 -0.07
N VAL A 52 -0.34 9.32 -0.47
CA VAL A 52 -1.71 9.27 0.05
C VAL A 52 -1.73 8.93 1.55
N TRP A 53 -0.87 8.01 2.01
CA TRP A 53 -0.80 7.66 3.44
C TRP A 53 -0.30 8.84 4.29
N ASP A 54 0.65 9.63 3.80
CA ASP A 54 1.12 10.82 4.50
C ASP A 54 -0.01 11.87 4.62
N SER A 55 -0.76 12.11 3.54
CA SER A 55 -1.95 12.96 3.61
C SER A 55 -3.03 12.43 4.56
N TYR A 56 -3.25 11.11 4.60
CA TYR A 56 -4.14 10.48 5.59
C TYR A 56 -3.70 10.77 7.03
N GLY A 57 -2.43 10.52 7.33
CA GLY A 57 -1.85 10.77 8.66
C GLY A 57 -1.91 12.22 9.10
N ASN A 58 -1.80 13.15 8.15
CA ASN A 58 -1.88 14.59 8.37
C ASN A 58 -3.31 15.16 8.33
N GLN A 59 -4.35 14.32 8.24
CA GLN A 59 -5.76 14.74 8.14
C GLN A 59 -6.05 15.64 6.93
N ARG A 60 -5.30 15.45 5.84
CA ARG A 60 -5.40 16.18 4.57
C ARG A 60 -5.75 15.25 3.41
N LEU A 61 -6.55 14.22 3.68
CA LEU A 61 -6.79 13.15 2.71
C LEU A 61 -7.44 13.67 1.43
N LEU A 62 -8.36 14.61 1.51
CA LEU A 62 -9.05 15.16 0.34
C LEU A 62 -8.14 16.01 -0.56
N ASP A 63 -7.00 16.49 -0.05
CA ASP A 63 -6.05 17.30 -0.83
C ASP A 63 -5.35 16.48 -1.92
N VAL A 64 -5.39 15.14 -1.83
CA VAL A 64 -4.79 14.25 -2.84
C VAL A 64 -5.75 13.90 -3.97
N ALA A 65 -7.03 14.28 -3.86
CA ALA A 65 -8.05 13.92 -4.82
C ALA A 65 -7.92 14.73 -6.12
N ASP A 66 -8.15 14.08 -7.25
CA ASP A 66 -8.14 14.74 -8.55
C ASP A 66 -9.29 15.75 -8.65
N GLN A 67 -8.99 16.93 -9.18
CA GLN A 67 -9.96 18.01 -9.28
C GLN A 67 -11.18 17.63 -10.12
N LYS A 68 -11.03 16.82 -11.17
CA LYS A 68 -12.15 16.38 -12.01
C LYS A 68 -13.05 15.41 -11.25
N VAL A 69 -12.46 14.53 -10.44
CA VAL A 69 -13.22 13.63 -9.54
C VAL A 69 -14.00 14.44 -8.50
N CYS A 70 -13.37 15.47 -7.91
CA CYS A 70 -14.03 16.38 -6.97
C CYS A 70 -15.19 17.19 -7.58
N MET A 71 -15.28 17.29 -8.91
CA MET A 71 -16.41 17.96 -9.58
C MET A 71 -17.61 17.02 -9.78
N GLU A 72 -17.40 15.71 -9.82
CA GLU A 72 -18.44 14.72 -10.13
C GLU A 72 -18.95 13.96 -8.89
N PHE A 73 -18.14 13.88 -7.83
CA PHE A 73 -18.43 13.08 -6.64
C PHE A 73 -18.44 13.91 -5.36
N ASP A 74 -19.23 13.50 -4.37
CA ASP A 74 -19.21 14.10 -3.02
C ASP A 74 -17.90 13.75 -2.32
N TYR A 75 -17.36 14.68 -1.53
CA TYR A 75 -16.22 14.47 -0.63
C TYR A 75 -16.32 13.18 0.18
N LYS A 76 -17.52 12.78 0.64
CA LYS A 76 -17.70 11.50 1.37
C LYS A 76 -17.39 10.27 0.51
N GLN A 77 -17.73 10.31 -0.77
CA GLN A 77 -17.44 9.21 -1.71
C GLN A 77 -15.95 9.13 -2.01
N ILE A 78 -15.31 10.28 -2.18
CA ILE A 78 -13.88 10.39 -2.43
C ILE A 78 -13.09 9.93 -1.20
N GLU A 79 -13.44 10.43 -0.02
CA GLU A 79 -12.84 10.00 1.25
C GLU A 79 -12.99 8.49 1.46
N CYS A 80 -14.19 7.94 1.24
CA CYS A 80 -14.43 6.51 1.34
C CYS A 80 -13.55 5.72 0.36
N LEU A 81 -13.44 6.15 -0.89
CA LEU A 81 -12.61 5.49 -1.89
C LEU A 81 -11.13 5.51 -1.51
N LEU A 82 -10.63 6.64 -1.02
CA LEU A 82 -9.24 6.80 -0.58
C LEU A 82 -8.92 5.92 0.64
N ILE A 83 -9.80 5.91 1.65
CA ILE A 83 -9.62 5.08 2.86
C ILE A 83 -9.67 3.59 2.51
N VAL A 84 -10.63 3.16 1.69
CA VAL A 84 -10.70 1.76 1.23
C VAL A 84 -9.47 1.40 0.40
N GLY A 85 -9.01 2.30 -0.48
CA GLY A 85 -7.77 2.12 -1.23
C GLY A 85 -6.57 1.89 -0.31
N LEU A 86 -6.39 2.73 0.72
CA LEU A 86 -5.34 2.57 1.74
C LEU A 86 -5.44 1.26 2.51
N TRP A 87 -6.66 0.84 2.87
CA TRP A 87 -6.89 -0.43 3.55
C TRP A 87 -6.50 -1.63 2.67
N CYS A 88 -6.82 -1.58 1.39
CA CYS A 88 -6.47 -2.61 0.42
C CYS A 88 -4.96 -2.73 0.17
N VAL A 89 -4.21 -1.62 0.21
CA VAL A 89 -2.75 -1.61 -0.02
C VAL A 89 -1.92 -1.80 1.25
N HIS A 90 -2.54 -2.30 2.33
CA HIS A 90 -1.82 -2.62 3.56
C HIS A 90 -0.68 -3.62 3.26
N PRO A 91 0.56 -3.39 3.76
CA PRO A 91 1.70 -4.25 3.42
C PRO A 91 1.52 -5.68 3.94
N ASP A 92 0.97 -5.85 5.14
CA ASP A 92 0.56 -7.17 5.64
C ASP A 92 -0.70 -7.66 4.92
N PRO A 93 -0.66 -8.79 4.19
CA PRO A 93 -1.82 -9.34 3.48
C PRO A 93 -2.98 -9.72 4.41
N SER A 94 -2.72 -10.10 5.66
CA SER A 94 -3.75 -10.54 6.61
C SER A 94 -4.61 -9.40 7.14
N LEU A 95 -4.14 -8.16 7.02
CA LEU A 95 -4.84 -6.96 7.43
C LEU A 95 -5.62 -6.30 6.28
N ARG A 96 -5.47 -6.80 5.06
CA ARG A 96 -6.26 -6.36 3.90
C ARG A 96 -7.70 -6.87 4.02
N PRO A 97 -8.69 -6.10 3.55
CA PRO A 97 -10.07 -6.57 3.52
C PRO A 97 -10.25 -7.70 2.49
N SER A 98 -11.27 -8.53 2.70
CA SER A 98 -11.84 -9.25 1.56
C SER A 98 -12.48 -8.26 0.58
N ILE A 99 -12.51 -8.59 -0.72
CA ILE A 99 -13.15 -7.72 -1.71
C ILE A 99 -14.63 -7.44 -1.38
N ARG A 100 -15.31 -8.39 -0.72
CA ARG A 100 -16.69 -8.21 -0.24
C ARG A 100 -16.78 -7.11 0.82
N GLN A 101 -15.88 -7.11 1.80
CA GLN A 101 -15.85 -6.06 2.83
C GLN A 101 -15.54 -4.70 2.22
N ALA A 102 -14.56 -4.62 1.30
CA ALA A 102 -14.24 -3.38 0.59
C ALA A 102 -15.47 -2.82 -0.14
N ILE A 103 -16.21 -3.67 -0.86
CA ILE A 103 -17.45 -3.26 -1.57
C ILE A 103 -18.54 -2.79 -0.60
N GLN A 104 -18.71 -3.45 0.55
CA GLN A 104 -19.70 -3.03 1.55
C GLN A 104 -19.40 -1.63 2.09
N VAL A 105 -18.14 -1.33 2.38
CA VAL A 105 -17.73 0.01 2.81
C VAL A 105 -17.91 1.03 1.68
N LEU A 106 -17.50 0.70 0.45
CA LEU A 106 -17.70 1.58 -0.72
C LEU A 106 -19.16 1.90 -1.02
N LYS A 107 -20.09 1.00 -0.66
CA LYS A 107 -21.53 1.21 -0.77
C LYS A 107 -22.15 1.92 0.45
N PHE A 108 -21.33 2.29 1.43
CA PHE A 108 -21.77 2.84 2.72
C PHE A 108 -22.70 1.89 3.51
N GLU A 109 -22.56 0.58 3.28
CA GLU A 109 -23.29 -0.49 4.00
C GLU A 109 -22.53 -0.96 5.25
N ALA A 110 -21.30 -0.48 5.45
CA ALA A 110 -20.43 -0.77 6.58
C ALA A 110 -19.60 0.48 6.95
N PRO A 111 -19.16 0.62 8.22
CA PRO A 111 -18.35 1.76 8.64
C PRO A 111 -16.96 1.75 7.98
N LEU A 112 -16.34 2.93 7.90
CA LEU A 112 -14.96 3.07 7.45
C LEU A 112 -14.00 2.33 8.41
N PRO A 113 -12.94 1.69 7.88
CA PRO A 113 -11.91 1.09 8.71
C PRO A 113 -11.10 2.17 9.43
N GLU A 114 -10.64 1.88 10.64
CA GLU A 114 -9.63 2.67 11.34
C GLU A 114 -8.25 2.23 10.86
N LEU A 115 -7.51 3.11 10.20
CA LEU A 115 -6.17 2.85 9.71
C LEU A 115 -5.13 3.56 10.58
N PRO A 116 -3.90 3.04 10.68
CA PRO A 116 -2.84 3.71 11.41
C PRO A 116 -2.45 5.02 10.71
N SER A 117 -2.27 6.09 11.48
CA SER A 117 -1.89 7.42 10.97
C SER A 117 -0.51 7.46 10.29
N SER A 118 0.34 6.46 10.52
CA SER A 118 1.63 6.31 9.83
C SER A 118 1.65 5.04 8.99
N ARG A 119 2.29 5.09 7.81
CA ARG A 119 2.40 3.94 6.91
C ARG A 119 3.09 2.76 7.62
N PRO A 120 2.44 1.59 7.72
CA PRO A 120 3.06 0.40 8.28
C PRO A 120 4.27 -0.01 7.45
N ARG A 121 5.34 -0.44 8.13
CA ARG A 121 6.50 -1.02 7.45
C ARG A 121 6.17 -2.47 7.05
N PRO A 122 6.56 -2.93 5.86
CA PRO A 122 6.40 -4.33 5.52
C PRO A 122 7.22 -5.20 6.47
N THR A 123 6.57 -6.18 7.11
CA THR A 123 7.17 -7.14 8.04
C THR A 123 7.71 -8.39 7.33
N TYR A 124 8.11 -8.30 6.06
CA TYR A 124 8.78 -9.41 5.40
C TYR A 124 10.12 -9.64 6.08
N ASP A 125 10.15 -10.62 6.98
CA ASP A 125 11.32 -11.00 7.74
C ASP A 125 12.54 -11.12 6.81
N ALA A 126 13.57 -10.35 7.10
CA ALA A 126 14.90 -10.65 6.60
C ALA A 126 15.23 -12.08 7.06
N PRO A 127 15.77 -12.96 6.19
CA PRO A 127 16.26 -14.24 6.67
C PRO A 127 17.31 -13.94 7.74
N ASN A 128 17.08 -14.45 8.95
CA ASN A 128 18.09 -14.51 10.00
C ASN A 128 19.37 -15.07 9.38
N THR A 129 20.34 -14.20 9.10
CA THR A 129 21.73 -14.62 8.97
C THR A 129 22.13 -15.08 10.35
N SER A 130 21.97 -16.37 10.60
CA SER A 130 22.58 -17.07 11.71
C SER A 130 24.04 -16.64 11.78
N GLU A 131 24.46 -16.19 12.95
CA GLU A 131 25.84 -15.86 13.26
C GLU A 131 26.77 -17.00 12.80
N VAL A 132 27.45 -16.81 11.67
CA VAL A 132 28.61 -17.61 11.33
C VAL A 132 29.73 -17.08 12.22
N ARG A 133 29.96 -17.78 13.33
CA ARG A 133 31.16 -17.59 14.16
C ARG A 133 32.39 -17.70 13.26
N PRO A 134 33.34 -16.75 13.32
CA PRO A 134 34.62 -16.92 12.64
C PRO A 134 35.34 -18.12 13.27
N SER A 135 35.50 -19.20 12.50
CA SER A 135 36.44 -20.27 12.82
C SER A 135 37.88 -19.73 12.74
N GLU A 136 38.65 -19.92 13.79
CA GLU A 136 40.06 -19.50 13.92
C GLU A 136 40.92 -19.96 12.74
N PRO A 137 41.94 -19.18 12.34
CA PRO A 137 42.86 -19.59 11.29
C PRO A 137 43.81 -20.68 11.83
N HIS A 138 43.74 -21.88 11.24
CA HIS A 138 44.79 -22.88 11.41
C HIS A 138 46.07 -22.41 10.71
N VAL A 139 47.08 -22.12 11.51
CA VAL A 139 48.46 -21.92 11.08
C VAL A 139 49.00 -23.27 10.61
N PHE A 140 49.26 -23.42 9.31
CA PHE A 140 50.08 -24.51 8.81
C PHE A 140 51.55 -24.07 8.83
N HIS A 141 52.30 -24.69 9.72
CA HIS A 141 53.76 -24.69 9.74
C HIS A 141 54.19 -26.02 9.12
N VAL A 142 54.74 -26.01 7.89
CA VAL A 142 55.97 -26.72 7.47
C VAL A 142 56.47 -26.06 6.19
#